data_AF-A0A258ZJF0-F1
#
_entry.id   AF-A0A258ZJF0-F1
#
_cell.length_a   1.000
_cell.length_b   1.000
_cell.length_c   1.000
_cell.angle_alpha   90.00
_cell.angle_beta   90.00
_cell.angle_gamma   90.00
#
_symmetry.space_group_name_H-M   'P 1'
#
loop_
_entity.id
_entity.type
_entity.pdbx_description
1 polymer ?
#
loop_
_entity_poly.entity_id
_entity_poly.type
_entity_poly.pdbx_seq_one_letter_code
_entity_poly.pdbx_strand_id
1 'polypeptide(L)'
;MKYLLIALVVLISGCSAGAPIRSDFQKRTVEVSVIYATPAEIAYFCEWKNGVAPLGCTKFYKESNRCELIVPKPEHQTDGWSFQTIGHELYHCTNGNFHD
;
A
#
# COMPACT_ATOMS: atom_id res chain seq x y z
N MET A 1 39.63 -30.75 -17.34
CA MET A 1 39.30 -29.50 -16.61
C MET A 1 39.04 -28.35 -17.59
N LYS A 2 37.95 -28.40 -18.39
CA LYS A 2 37.68 -27.37 -19.43
C LYS A 2 36.21 -26.95 -19.58
N TYR A 3 35.31 -27.38 -18.69
CA TYR A 3 33.87 -27.09 -18.80
C TYR A 3 33.25 -26.39 -17.59
N LEU A 4 34.06 -25.97 -16.61
CA LEU A 4 33.57 -25.39 -15.34
C LEU A 4 33.46 -23.85 -15.34
N LEU A 5 33.53 -23.21 -16.51
CA LEU A 5 33.64 -21.74 -16.61
C LEU A 5 32.50 -21.07 -17.39
N ILE A 6 31.47 -21.82 -17.81
CA ILE A 6 30.36 -21.28 -18.63
C ILE A 6 29.04 -21.17 -17.84
N ALA A 7 28.96 -21.73 -16.62
CA ALA A 7 27.72 -21.75 -15.84
C ALA A 7 27.48 -20.50 -14.97
N LEU A 8 28.42 -19.53 -14.91
CA LEU A 8 28.36 -18.41 -13.94
C LEU A 8 27.97 -17.04 -14.54
N VAL A 9 27.56 -16.98 -15.81
CA VAL A 9 27.25 -15.69 -16.49
C VAL A 9 25.74 -15.47 -16.67
N VAL A 10 24.88 -16.44 -16.32
CA VAL A 10 23.43 -16.38 -16.61
C VAL A 10 22.59 -15.79 -15.46
N LEU A 11 23.19 -15.38 -14.34
CA LEU A 11 22.43 -14.91 -13.17
C LEU A 11 22.30 -13.39 -13.04
N ILE A 12 22.81 -12.60 -13.99
CA ILE A 12 22.85 -11.13 -13.86
C ILE A 12 21.76 -10.40 -14.66
N SER A 13 21.02 -11.09 -15.54
CA SER A 13 19.97 -10.49 -16.38
C SER A 13 18.58 -10.50 -15.75
N GLY A 14 18.44 -10.94 -14.50
CA GLY A 14 17.15 -11.14 -13.83
C GLY A 14 16.65 -9.98 -12.97
N CYS A 15 17.31 -8.82 -12.94
CA CYS A 15 16.72 -7.63 -12.32
C CYS A 15 15.69 -7.05 -13.29
N SER A 16 14.58 -7.77 -13.49
CA SER A 16 13.37 -7.22 -14.07
C SER A 16 12.96 -6.08 -13.16
N ALA A 17 13.26 -4.85 -13.56
CA ALA A 17 12.62 -3.68 -12.99
C ALA A 17 11.11 -3.94 -13.06
N GLY A 18 10.51 -4.21 -11.90
CA GLY A 18 9.09 -4.50 -11.81
C GLY A 18 8.32 -3.45 -12.60
N ALA A 19 7.34 -3.88 -13.39
CA ALA A 19 6.53 -2.97 -14.17
C ALA A 19 6.10 -1.79 -13.28
N PRO A 20 6.23 -0.54 -13.75
CA PRO A 20 5.82 0.61 -12.96
C PRO A 20 4.37 0.40 -12.56
N ILE A 21 4.10 0.60 -11.27
CA ILE A 21 2.83 0.23 -10.65
C ILE A 21 1.64 0.76 -11.46
N ARG A 22 1.74 1.99 -11.99
CA ARG A 22 0.85 2.50 -13.04
C ARG A 22 1.59 3.44 -13.99
N SER A 23 1.19 3.48 -15.25
CA SER A 23 1.76 4.39 -16.27
C SER A 23 1.39 5.86 -16.05
N ASP A 24 0.36 6.15 -15.25
CA ASP A 24 -0.09 7.50 -14.90
C ASP A 24 0.41 7.99 -13.53
N PHE A 25 1.22 7.18 -12.83
CA PHE A 25 1.98 7.61 -11.65
C PHE A 25 3.17 8.48 -12.09
N GLN A 26 2.89 9.70 -12.55
CA GLN A 26 3.91 10.63 -13.05
C GLN A 26 4.81 11.21 -11.95
N LYS A 27 4.46 11.03 -10.68
CA LYS A 27 5.21 11.57 -9.54
C LYS A 27 5.98 10.47 -8.81
N ARG A 28 7.27 10.70 -8.58
CA ARG A 28 8.20 9.79 -7.89
C ARG A 28 7.88 9.59 -6.40
N THR A 29 7.08 10.48 -5.82
CA THR A 29 6.83 10.57 -4.38
C THR A 29 5.34 10.75 -4.13
N VAL A 30 4.74 9.88 -3.32
CA VAL A 30 3.38 10.06 -2.79
C VAL A 30 3.47 10.60 -1.37
N GLU A 31 2.69 11.63 -1.04
CA GLU A 31 2.54 12.08 0.34
C GLU A 31 1.53 11.18 1.04
N VAL A 32 1.88 10.61 2.19
CA VAL A 32 0.98 9.75 2.96
C VAL A 32 0.60 10.48 4.24
N SER A 33 -0.70 10.71 4.43
CA SER A 33 -1.27 11.19 5.68
C SER A 33 -2.03 10.06 6.38
N VAL A 34 -1.84 9.94 7.69
CA VAL A 34 -2.53 8.94 8.52
C VAL A 34 -3.52 9.63 9.43
N ILE A 35 -4.77 9.24 9.36
CA ILE A 35 -5.85 9.64 10.27
C ILE A 35 -6.17 8.44 11.15
N TYR A 36 -5.84 8.57 12.43
CA TYR A 36 -6.24 7.59 13.42
C TYR A 36 -7.68 7.84 13.83
N ALA A 37 -8.52 6.82 13.72
CA ALA A 37 -9.96 6.92 13.90
C ALA A 37 -10.50 5.74 14.73
N THR A 38 -11.60 5.98 15.44
CA THR A 38 -12.39 4.94 16.10
C THR A 38 -13.16 4.12 15.06
N PRO A 39 -13.64 2.90 15.40
CA PRO A 39 -14.45 2.11 14.47
C PRO A 39 -15.68 2.85 13.93
N ALA A 40 -16.31 3.70 14.74
CA ALA A 40 -17.45 4.51 14.33
C ALA A 40 -17.06 5.60 13.32
N GLU A 41 -15.92 6.27 13.54
CA GLU A 41 -15.38 7.26 12.61
C GLU A 41 -14.92 6.61 11.30
N ILE A 42 -14.27 5.43 11.37
CA ILE A 42 -13.89 4.67 10.17
C ILE A 42 -15.14 4.33 9.36
N ALA A 43 -16.19 3.82 9.99
CA ALA A 43 -17.45 3.52 9.32
C ALA A 43 -18.17 4.77 8.74
N TYR A 44 -17.87 5.96 9.26
CA TYR A 44 -18.37 7.23 8.73
C TYR A 44 -17.54 7.72 7.53
N PHE A 45 -16.22 7.65 7.62
CA PHE A 45 -15.30 8.12 6.57
C PHE A 45 -15.18 7.16 5.39
N CYS A 46 -15.32 5.87 5.66
CA CYS A 46 -15.14 4.78 4.73
C CYS A 46 -16.51 4.21 4.37
N GLU A 47 -16.84 4.19 3.08
CA GLU A 47 -18.14 3.71 2.63
C GLU A 47 -18.35 2.23 2.97
N TRP A 48 -19.56 1.89 3.39
CA TRP A 48 -19.93 0.51 3.65
C TRP A 48 -19.97 -0.26 2.35
N LYS A 49 -19.12 -1.27 2.22
CA LYS A 49 -19.18 -2.20 1.09
C LYS A 49 -19.94 -3.45 1.53
N ASN A 50 -21.05 -3.74 0.84
CA ASN A 50 -21.89 -4.93 1.05
C ASN A 50 -22.42 -5.10 2.49
N GLY A 51 -22.73 -4.01 3.19
CA GLY A 51 -23.26 -4.08 4.56
C GLY A 51 -22.22 -4.44 5.63
N VAL A 52 -20.93 -4.43 5.29
CA VAL A 52 -19.83 -4.66 6.24
C VAL A 52 -19.08 -3.35 6.45
N ALA A 53 -18.91 -2.96 7.71
CA ALA A 53 -18.10 -1.82 8.08
C ALA A 53 -16.61 -2.15 7.81
N PRO A 54 -15.89 -1.30 7.08
CA PRO A 54 -14.47 -1.52 6.81
C PRO A 54 -13.63 -1.31 8.07
N LEU A 55 -12.49 -2.00 8.14
CA LEU A 55 -11.53 -1.86 9.25
C LEU A 55 -10.58 -0.67 9.05
N GLY A 56 -10.53 -0.14 7.83
CA GLY A 56 -9.79 1.03 7.42
C GLY A 56 -10.13 1.34 5.96
N CYS A 57 -9.71 2.49 5.46
CA CYS A 57 -9.77 2.77 4.04
C CYS A 57 -8.66 3.74 3.60
N THR A 58 -8.47 3.77 2.28
CA THR A 58 -7.50 4.60 1.61
C THR A 58 -8.20 5.53 0.63
N LYS A 59 -7.87 6.83 0.66
CA LYS A 59 -8.33 7.82 -0.32
C LYS A 59 -7.14 8.40 -1.07
N PHE A 60 -7.21 8.43 -2.40
CA PHE A 60 -6.14 9.00 -3.23
C PHE A 60 -6.59 10.29 -3.92
N TYR A 61 -5.82 11.35 -3.69
CA TYR A 61 -6.03 12.67 -4.26
C TYR A 61 -5.02 12.88 -5.39
N LYS A 62 -5.45 12.67 -6.63
CA LYS A 62 -4.57 12.67 -7.81
C LYS A 62 -3.90 14.02 -8.04
N GLU A 63 -4.61 15.11 -7.79
CA GLU A 63 -4.15 16.49 -8.01
C GLU A 63 -2.94 16.81 -7.13
N SER A 64 -3.05 16.51 -5.83
CA SER A 64 -1.98 16.72 -4.85
C SER A 64 -0.98 15.55 -4.79
N ASN A 65 -1.32 14.39 -5.35
CA ASN A 65 -0.58 13.14 -5.18
C ASN A 65 -0.40 12.76 -3.71
N ARG A 66 -1.50 12.93 -2.98
CA ARG A 66 -1.61 12.61 -1.57
C ARG A 66 -2.48 11.39 -1.40
N CYS A 67 -2.06 10.49 -0.54
CA CYS A 67 -2.83 9.34 -0.10
C CYS A 67 -3.16 9.49 1.38
N GLU A 68 -4.42 9.29 1.74
CA GLU A 68 -4.91 9.40 3.10
C GLU A 68 -5.37 8.03 3.59
N LEU A 69 -4.77 7.59 4.71
CA LEU A 69 -5.06 6.34 5.38
C LEU A 69 -5.97 6.64 6.58
N ILE A 70 -7.18 6.09 6.60
CA ILE A 70 -8.12 6.20 7.73
C ILE A 70 -8.16 4.83 8.41
N VAL A 71 -7.55 4.74 9.59
CA VAL A 71 -7.14 3.46 10.20
C VAL A 71 -7.23 3.52 11.73
N PRO A 72 -7.32 2.37 12.42
CA PRO A 72 -7.30 2.32 13.88
C PRO A 72 -5.96 2.81 14.43
N LYS A 73 -6.00 3.44 15.60
CA LYS A 73 -4.79 3.80 16.35
C LYS A 73 -4.18 2.56 17.00
N PRO A 74 -2.89 2.25 16.80
CA PRO A 74 -2.23 1.20 17.56
C PRO A 74 -2.23 1.54 19.05
N GLU A 75 -2.71 0.62 19.89
CA GLU A 75 -2.73 0.84 21.35
C GLU A 75 -1.35 0.60 21.99
N HIS A 76 -0.56 -0.27 21.38
CA HIS A 76 0.78 -0.62 21.84
C HIS A 76 1.67 -1.10 20.68
N GLN A 77 2.98 -1.16 20.89
CA GLN A 77 3.96 -1.51 19.86
C GLN A 77 3.77 -2.91 19.23
N THR A 78 3.07 -3.81 19.92
CA THR A 78 2.77 -5.17 19.47
C THR A 78 1.34 -5.32 18.95
N ASP A 79 0.64 -4.23 18.66
CA ASP A 79 -0.72 -4.25 18.13
C ASP A 79 -0.70 -4.67 16.65
N GLY A 80 -0.51 -5.97 16.44
CA GLY A 80 -0.37 -6.55 15.11
C GLY A 80 -1.59 -6.28 14.24
N TRP A 81 -2.79 -6.17 14.83
CA TRP A 81 -4.00 -5.92 14.08
C TRP A 81 -4.03 -4.50 13.50
N SER A 82 -3.76 -3.47 14.31
CA SER A 82 -3.71 -2.09 13.83
C SER A 82 -2.59 -1.90 12.79
N PHE A 83 -1.40 -2.46 13.04
CA PHE A 83 -0.29 -2.38 12.08
C PHE A 83 -0.56 -3.13 10.79
N GLN A 84 -1.24 -4.27 10.84
CA GLN A 84 -1.66 -5.00 9.63
C GLN A 84 -2.64 -4.17 8.80
N THR A 85 -3.60 -3.52 9.45
CA THR A 85 -4.55 -2.62 8.76
C THR A 85 -3.83 -1.43 8.12
N ILE A 86 -2.91 -0.77 8.83
CA ILE A 86 -2.09 0.32 8.28
C ILE A 86 -1.30 -0.16 7.06
N GLY A 87 -0.66 -1.34 7.16
CA GLY A 87 0.10 -1.92 6.05
C GLY A 87 -0.76 -2.27 4.84
N HIS A 88 -1.96 -2.80 5.07
CA HIS A 88 -2.94 -3.11 4.03
C HIS A 88 -3.38 -1.85 3.27
N GLU A 89 -3.73 -0.79 4.00
CA GLU A 89 -4.17 0.47 3.39
C GLU A 89 -3.01 1.19 2.68
N LEU A 90 -1.81 1.19 3.28
CA LEU A 90 -0.60 1.74 2.64
C LEU A 90 -0.26 1.00 1.34
N TYR A 91 -0.51 -0.31 1.27
CA TYR A 91 -0.33 -1.08 0.05
C TYR A 91 -1.23 -0.55 -1.07
N HIS A 92 -2.49 -0.19 -0.80
CA HIS A 92 -3.39 0.41 -1.80
C HIS A 92 -2.86 1.76 -2.31
N CYS A 93 -2.28 2.60 -1.43
CA CYS A 93 -1.61 3.85 -1.83
C CYS A 93 -0.50 3.62 -2.86
N THR A 94 0.28 2.57 -2.66
CA THR A 94 1.44 2.30 -3.50
C THR A 94 1.09 1.51 -4.74
N ASN A 95 0.10 0.59 -4.70
CA ASN A 95 -0.23 -0.32 -5.80
C ASN A 95 -1.40 0.14 -6.69
N GLY A 96 -2.08 1.22 -6.30
CA GLY A 96 -3.14 1.81 -7.12
C GLY A 96 -4.46 1.03 -7.16
N ASN A 97 -4.60 0.01 -6.32
CA ASN A 97 -5.84 -0.71 -6.05
C ASN A 97 -6.67 0.06 -5.01
N PHE A 98 -7.02 1.29 -5.33
CA PHE A 98 -7.82 2.13 -4.43
C PHE A 98 -9.20 1.51 -4.32
N HIS A 99 -9.66 1.24 -3.10
CA HIS A 99 -11.00 0.76 -2.84
C HIS A 99 -12.02 1.91 -2.98
N ASP A 100 -12.02 2.60 -4.12
CA ASP A 100 -13.12 3.48 -4.54
C ASP A 100 -14.37 2.62 -4.75
#